data_AF-A0A2A4FCQ2-F1
#
_entry.id   AF-A0A2A4FCQ2-F1
#
_cell.length_a   1.000
_cell.length_b   1.000
_cell.length_c   1.000
_cell.angle_alpha   90.00
_cell.angle_beta   90.00
_cell.angle_gamma   90.00
#
_symmetry.space_group_name_H-M   'P 1'
#
loop_
_entity.id
_entity.type
_entity.pdbx_description
1 polymer ?
#
loop_
_entity_poly.entity_id
_entity_poly.type
_entity_poly.pdbx_seq_one_letter_code
_entity_poly.pdbx_strand_id
1 'polypeptide(L)'
;MHAAEQLADIRRQIDGIDDQIVPLLAKRISLALEASRYKHSVDEIRGCDRVQQVLDAVAARVRQADGDVDTIVAIYRFIIEALTELQLREKGLANS
;
A
#
# COMPACT_ATOMS: atom_id res chain seq x y z
N MET A 1 30.04 -18.02 14.48
CA MET A 1 28.93 -17.89 13.52
C MET A 1 29.36 -16.89 12.48
N HIS A 2 29.51 -17.32 11.22
CA HIS A 2 30.10 -16.48 10.18
C HIS A 2 29.07 -15.45 9.68
N ALA A 3 29.52 -14.24 9.36
CA ALA A 3 28.63 -13.12 8.95
C ALA A 3 27.68 -13.48 7.78
N ALA A 4 28.12 -14.39 6.89
CA ALA A 4 27.29 -14.91 5.81
C ALA A 4 26.08 -15.73 6.29
N GLU A 5 26.25 -16.53 7.35
CA GLU A 5 25.17 -17.32 7.95
C GLU A 5 24.13 -16.42 8.62
N GLN A 6 24.60 -15.37 9.31
CA GLN A 6 23.73 -14.35 9.91
C GLN A 6 22.93 -13.58 8.85
N LEU A 7 23.58 -13.18 7.75
CA LEU A 7 22.89 -12.51 6.64
C LEU A 7 21.84 -13.42 5.98
N ALA A 8 22.16 -14.71 5.80
CA ALA A 8 21.22 -15.68 5.26
C ALA A 8 20.00 -15.87 6.17
N ASP A 9 20.20 -15.84 7.49
CA ASP A 9 19.11 -15.94 8.44
C ASP A 9 18.20 -14.71 8.43
N ILE A 10 18.78 -13.50 8.44
CA ILE A 10 18.03 -12.25 8.31
C ILE A 10 17.18 -12.25 7.03
N ARG A 11 17.74 -12.70 5.90
CA ARG A 11 17.01 -12.78 4.63
C ARG A 11 15.81 -13.73 4.71
N ARG A 12 15.95 -14.91 5.31
CA ARG A 12 14.82 -15.83 5.52
C ARG A 12 13.73 -15.21 6.38
N GLN A 13 14.10 -14.41 7.39
CA GLN A 13 13.13 -13.70 8.21
C GLN A 13 12.39 -12.63 7.40
N ILE A 14 13.08 -11.91 6.51
CA ILE A 14 12.47 -10.96 5.57
C ILE A 14 11.52 -11.69 4.61
N ASP A 15 11.96 -12.80 4.00
CA ASP A 15 11.13 -13.60 3.09
C ASP A 15 9.82 -14.04 3.78
N GLY A 16 9.90 -14.48 5.05
CA GLY A 16 8.72 -14.86 5.82
C GLY A 16 7.79 -13.68 6.18
N ILE A 17 8.29 -12.44 6.21
CA ILE A 17 7.46 -11.24 6.31
C ILE A 17 6.82 -10.94 4.95
N ASP A 18 7.56 -11.06 3.86
CA ASP A 18 7.06 -10.82 2.50
C ASP A 18 5.93 -11.81 2.13
N ASP A 19 6.05 -13.07 2.57
CA ASP A 19 4.99 -14.09 2.46
C ASP A 19 3.67 -13.66 3.12
N GLN A 20 3.73 -12.77 4.12
CA GLN A 20 2.54 -12.21 4.77
C GLN A 20 2.09 -10.90 4.11
N ILE A 21 3.02 -10.04 3.70
CA ILE A 21 2.72 -8.74 3.09
C ILE A 21 2.03 -8.93 1.73
N VAL A 22 2.52 -9.83 0.88
CA VAL A 22 2.03 -9.97 -0.50
C VAL A 22 0.53 -10.34 -0.55
N PRO A 23 0.03 -11.37 0.17
CA PRO A 23 -1.40 -11.68 0.19
C PRO A 23 -2.26 -10.56 0.77
N LEU A 24 -1.76 -9.84 1.78
CA LEU A 24 -2.47 -8.71 2.38
C LEU A 24 -2.60 -7.53 1.41
N LEU A 25 -1.54 -7.22 0.66
CA LEU A 25 -1.57 -6.20 -0.38
C LEU A 25 -2.52 -6.59 -1.51
N ALA A 26 -2.50 -7.84 -1.96
CA ALA A 26 -3.43 -8.34 -2.98
C ALA A 26 -4.90 -8.18 -2.52
N LYS A 27 -5.19 -8.55 -1.26
CA LYS A 27 -6.53 -8.37 -0.67
C LYS A 27 -6.92 -6.89 -0.57
N ARG A 28 -6.00 -6.02 -0.13
CA ARG A 28 -6.22 -4.56 -0.06
C ARG A 28 -6.53 -3.98 -1.44
N ILE A 29 -5.82 -4.44 -2.47
CA ILE A 29 -6.04 -4.02 -3.86
C ILE A 29 -7.43 -4.44 -4.33
N SER A 30 -7.81 -5.71 -4.13
CA SER A 30 -9.14 -6.21 -4.50
C SER A 30 -10.28 -5.40 -3.87
N LEU A 31 -10.17 -5.09 -2.57
CA LEU A 31 -11.16 -4.25 -1.87
C LEU A 31 -11.22 -2.82 -2.42
N ALA A 32 -10.07 -2.25 -2.81
CA ALA A 32 -10.04 -0.92 -3.41
C ALA A 32 -10.71 -0.90 -4.80
N LEU A 33 -10.53 -1.96 -5.61
CA LEU A 33 -11.20 -2.11 -6.89
C LEU A 33 -12.71 -2.30 -6.72
N GLU A 34 -13.14 -3.12 -5.77
CA GLU A 34 -14.55 -3.29 -5.42
C GLU A 34 -15.18 -1.95 -5.00
N ALA A 35 -14.54 -1.20 -4.12
CA ALA A 35 -14.99 0.13 -3.71
C ALA A 35 -15.03 1.12 -4.88
N SER A 36 -14.15 0.98 -5.88
CA SER A 36 -14.14 1.84 -7.07
C SER A 36 -15.37 1.66 -7.96
N ARG A 37 -16.11 0.55 -7.83
CA ARG A 37 -17.36 0.33 -8.59
C ARG A 37 -18.43 1.38 -8.28
N TYR A 38 -18.36 1.99 -7.09
CA TYR A 38 -19.25 3.05 -6.64
C TYR A 38 -18.75 4.47 -6.99
N LYS A 39 -17.63 4.59 -7.71
CA LYS A 39 -17.02 5.85 -8.13
C LYS A 39 -17.18 6.03 -9.64
N HIS A 40 -17.75 7.14 -10.07
CA HIS A 40 -18.12 7.42 -11.46
C HIS A 40 -17.31 8.57 -12.08
N SER A 41 -16.59 9.36 -11.29
CA SER A 41 -15.75 10.45 -11.78
C SER A 41 -14.28 10.31 -11.39
N VAL A 42 -13.40 11.01 -12.11
CA VAL A 42 -11.96 11.08 -11.79
C VAL A 42 -11.73 11.66 -10.39
N ASP A 43 -12.52 12.66 -10.00
CA ASP A 43 -12.40 13.31 -8.69
C ASP A 43 -12.80 12.36 -7.55
N GLU A 44 -13.83 11.53 -7.74
CA GLU A 44 -14.21 10.50 -6.78
C GLU A 44 -13.13 9.40 -6.68
N ILE A 45 -12.52 9.02 -7.80
CA ILE A 45 -11.41 8.05 -7.85
C ILE A 45 -10.23 8.58 -7.05
N ARG A 46 -9.81 9.82 -7.30
CA ARG A 46 -8.70 10.49 -6.61
C ARG A 46 -8.99 10.74 -5.13
N GLY A 47 -10.23 11.10 -4.78
CA GLY A 47 -10.75 11.12 -3.41
C GLY A 47 -9.78 11.68 -2.37
N CYS A 48 -9.26 12.91 -2.58
CA CYS A 48 -8.20 13.52 -1.78
C CYS A 48 -8.44 13.42 -0.26
N ASP A 49 -9.68 13.63 0.18
CA ASP A 49 -10.06 13.54 1.60
C ASP A 49 -9.85 12.14 2.16
N ARG A 50 -10.16 11.10 1.39
CA ARG A 50 -9.97 9.71 1.81
C ARG A 50 -8.49 9.34 1.83
N VAL A 51 -7.70 9.83 0.88
CA VAL A 51 -6.25 9.61 0.83
C VAL A 51 -5.60 10.14 2.11
N GLN A 52 -5.90 11.38 2.50
CA GLN A 52 -5.34 11.96 3.71
C GLN A 52 -5.71 11.15 4.96
N GLN A 53 -6.99 10.76 5.10
CA GLN A 53 -7.44 9.90 6.20
C GLN A 53 -6.68 8.57 6.27
N VAL A 54 -6.37 7.94 5.13
CA VAL A 54 -5.59 6.69 5.11
C VAL A 54 -4.17 6.96 5.61
N LEU A 55 -3.52 8.02 5.13
CA LEU A 55 -2.15 8.35 5.51
C LEU A 55 -2.04 8.73 6.99
N ASP A 56 -2.98 9.51 7.52
CA ASP A 56 -3.02 9.88 8.94
C ASP A 56 -3.20 8.64 9.82
N ALA A 57 -4.10 7.74 9.43
CA ALA A 57 -4.35 6.51 10.16
C ALA A 57 -3.15 5.54 10.09
N VAL A 58 -2.40 5.53 8.99
CA VAL A 58 -1.15 4.76 8.87
C VAL A 58 -0.08 5.35 9.78
N ALA A 59 0.12 6.66 9.73
CA ALA A 59 1.10 7.34 10.58
C ALA A 59 0.83 7.09 12.07
N ALA A 60 -0.45 7.09 12.49
CA ALA A 60 -0.84 6.74 13.85
C ALA A 60 -0.49 5.28 14.22
N ARG A 61 -0.77 4.31 13.34
CA ARG A 61 -0.42 2.90 13.55
C ARG A 61 1.09 2.68 13.63
N VAL A 62 1.87 3.36 12.78
CA VAL A 62 3.33 3.21 12.76
C VAL A 62 3.96 3.76 14.04
N ARG A 63 3.46 4.90 14.54
CA ARG A 63 3.88 5.43 15.85
C ARG A 63 3.58 4.47 17.01
N GLN A 64 2.47 3.73 16.96
CA GLN A 64 2.14 2.71 17.97
C GLN A 64 3.04 1.47 17.88
N ALA A 65 3.58 1.18 16.71
CA ALA A 65 4.45 0.05 16.44
C ALA A 65 5.95 0.40 16.56
N ASP A 66 6.29 1.62 17.00
CA ASP A 66 7.66 2.15 17.09
C ASP A 66 8.45 2.04 15.78
N GLY A 67 7.75 2.23 14.65
CA GLY A 67 8.33 2.17 13.31
C GLY A 67 8.69 3.54 12.73
N ASP A 68 9.44 3.55 11.64
CA ASP A 68 9.76 4.77 10.90
C ASP A 68 8.54 5.29 10.13
N VAL A 69 7.94 6.37 10.64
CA VAL A 69 6.70 6.94 10.12
C VAL A 69 6.86 7.39 8.67
N ASP A 70 7.95 8.07 8.35
CA ASP A 70 8.16 8.68 7.03
C ASP A 70 8.28 7.62 5.94
N THR A 71 9.05 6.55 6.20
CA THR A 71 9.21 5.42 5.26
C THR A 71 7.88 4.71 5.02
N ILE A 72 7.15 4.35 6.08
CA ILE A 72 5.89 3.60 5.90
C ILE A 72 4.80 4.46 5.26
N VAL A 73 4.73 5.75 5.60
CA VAL A 73 3.81 6.69 4.94
C VAL A 73 4.15 6.85 3.45
N ALA A 74 5.43 6.91 3.08
CA ALA A 74 5.86 6.96 1.69
C ALA A 74 5.44 5.70 0.90
N ILE A 75 5.61 4.51 1.49
CA ILE A 75 5.12 3.25 0.90
C ILE A 75 3.60 3.28 0.68
N TYR A 76 2.85 3.79 1.66
CA TYR A 76 1.39 3.90 1.53
C TYR A 76 0.96 4.91 0.47
N ARG A 77 1.68 6.02 0.28
CA ARG A 77 1.45 6.95 -0.83
C ARG A 77 1.61 6.23 -2.17
N PHE A 78 2.69 5.48 -2.35
CA PHE A 78 2.93 4.71 -3.56
C PHE A 78 1.81 3.68 -3.84
N ILE A 79 1.38 2.94 -2.81
CA ILE A 79 0.26 1.99 -2.96
C ILE A 79 -1.02 2.70 -3.42
N ILE A 80 -1.32 3.89 -2.88
CA ILE A 80 -2.51 4.67 -3.24
C ILE A 80 -2.40 5.18 -4.68
N GLU A 81 -1.24 5.67 -5.09
CA GLU A 81 -0.98 6.13 -6.45
C GLU A 81 -1.15 4.99 -7.46
N ALA A 82 -0.50 3.84 -7.23
CA ALA A 82 -0.61 2.67 -8.09
C ALA A 82 -2.07 2.16 -8.20
N LEU A 83 -2.84 2.23 -7.12
CA LEU A 83 -4.26 1.90 -7.13
C LEU A 83 -5.11 2.88 -7.91
N THR A 84 -4.83 4.18 -7.77
CA THR A 84 -5.52 5.24 -8.50
C THR A 84 -5.32 5.04 -10.00
N GLU A 85 -4.07 4.79 -10.43
CA GLU A 85 -3.75 4.47 -11.83
C GLU A 85 -4.47 3.22 -12.32
N LEU A 86 -4.47 2.15 -11.52
CA LEU A 86 -5.17 0.91 -11.87
C LEU A 86 -6.67 1.15 -12.07
N GLN A 87 -7.31 1.87 -11.16
CA GLN A 87 -8.74 2.21 -11.23
C GLN A 87 -9.09 3.08 -12.44
N LEU A 88 -8.23 4.06 -12.77
CA LEU A 88 -8.40 4.90 -13.95
C LEU A 88 -8.28 4.06 -15.23
N ARG A 89 -7.31 3.14 -15.30
CA ARG A 89 -7.16 2.21 -16.44
C ARG A 89 -8.38 1.31 -16.60
N GLU A 90 -8.86 0.68 -15.53
CA GLU A 90 -10.03 -0.21 -15.60
C GLU A 90 -11.31 0.50 -16.06
N LYS A 91 -11.45 1.80 -15.75
CA LYS A 91 -12.60 2.61 -16.16
C LYS A 91 -12.44 3.28 -17.53
N GLY A 92 -11.32 3.07 -18.22
CA GLY A 92 -11.03 3.75 -19.49
C GLY A 92 -10.82 5.27 -19.34
N LEU A 93 -10.46 5.72 -18.14
CA LEU A 93 -10.21 7.13 -17.77
C LEU A 93 -8.72 7.44 -17.66
N ALA A 94 -7.84 6.50 -18.00
CA ALA A 94 -6.41 6.75 -18.10
C ALA A 94 -6.13 7.61 -19.35
N ASN A 95 -5.47 8.76 -19.16
CA ASN A 95 -5.04 9.60 -20.27
C ASN A 95 -4.16 8.78 -21.23
N SER A 96 -4.50 8.79 -22.52
CA SER A 96 -3.61 8.38 -23.61
C SER A 96 -2.47 9.37 -23.79
#